data_AF-A0A5Y1YG83-F1
#
_entry.id   AF-A0A5Y1YG83-F1
#
_cell.length_a   1.000
_cell.length_b   1.000
_cell.length_c   1.000
_cell.angle_alpha   90.00
_cell.angle_beta   90.00
_cell.angle_gamma   90.00
#
_symmetry.space_group_name_H-M   'P 1'
#
loop_
_entity.id
_entity.type
_entity.pdbx_description
1 polymer ?
#
loop_
_entity_poly.entity_id
_entity_poly.type
_entity_poly.pdbx_seq_one_letter_code
_entity_poly.pdbx_strand_id
1 'polypeptide(L)'
;MGWLVMATGLIFLFITGDILNQQTADTTATVQQQSGELWASQMLLLANRVNDVRYVSGQQNGTIPPDQLALPFTPDRRLHWQLIQGRLWVWMPDLPGLAEALRR
;
A
#
# COMPACT_ATOMS: atom_id res chain seq x y z
N MET A 1 -46.74 12.24 27.52
CA MET A 1 -46.74 11.75 26.12
C MET A 1 -45.53 12.19 25.28
N GLY A 2 -44.80 13.27 25.62
CA GLY A 2 -43.59 13.70 24.87
C GLY A 2 -42.32 12.86 25.08
N TRP A 3 -42.22 12.11 26.18
CA TRP A 3 -41.05 11.26 26.48
C TRP A 3 -40.88 10.09 25.50
N LEU A 4 -42.00 9.50 25.03
CA LEU A 4 -41.98 8.42 24.05
C LEU A 4 -41.45 8.87 22.69
N VAL A 5 -41.73 10.11 22.27
CA VAL A 5 -41.23 10.70 21.01
C VAL A 5 -39.73 11.01 21.11
N MET A 6 -39.26 11.50 22.26
CA MET A 6 -37.82 11.69 22.53
C MET A 6 -37.06 10.36 22.56
N ALA A 7 -37.61 9.34 23.23
CA ALA A 7 -36.99 8.01 23.30
C ALA A 7 -36.87 7.35 21.92
N THR A 8 -37.91 7.46 21.09
CA THR A 8 -37.87 6.92 19.72
C THR A 8 -36.90 7.69 18.81
N GLY A 9 -36.82 9.02 18.93
CA GLY A 9 -35.86 9.83 18.16
C GLY A 9 -34.40 9.49 18.48
N LEU A 10 -34.08 9.23 19.76
CA LEU A 10 -32.72 8.86 20.18
C LEU A 10 -32.28 7.50 19.61
N ILE A 11 -33.18 6.50 19.60
CA ILE A 11 -32.87 5.17 19.05
C ILE A 11 -32.54 5.24 17.55
N PHE A 12 -33.31 6.01 16.78
CA PHE A 12 -33.03 6.24 15.36
C PHE A 12 -31.66 6.89 15.14
N LEU A 13 -31.31 7.89 15.96
CA LEU A 13 -30.04 8.61 15.85
C LEU A 13 -28.82 7.71 16.17
N PHE A 14 -28.96 6.80 17.14
CA PHE A 14 -27.92 5.81 17.46
C PHE A 14 -27.70 4.78 16.34
N ILE A 15 -28.76 4.26 15.74
CA ILE A 15 -28.65 3.25 14.66
C ILE A 15 -28.03 3.86 13.40
N THR A 16 -28.47 5.07 13.00
CA THR A 16 -27.92 5.75 11.81
C THR A 16 -26.46 6.15 12.00
N GLY A 17 -26.07 6.57 13.21
CA GLY A 17 -24.67 6.86 13.53
C GLY A 17 -23.76 5.64 13.43
N ASP A 18 -24.21 4.49 13.92
CA ASP A 18 -23.43 3.24 13.85
C ASP A 18 -23.26 2.74 12.41
N ILE A 19 -24.32 2.78 11.59
CA ILE A 19 -24.25 2.39 10.17
C ILE A 19 -23.29 3.30 9.38
N LEU A 20 -23.34 4.61 9.60
CA LEU A 20 -22.42 5.56 8.95
C LEU A 20 -20.97 5.31 9.37
N ASN A 21 -20.75 4.98 10.66
CA ASN A 21 -19.42 4.73 11.18
C ASN A 21 -18.84 3.41 10.64
N GLN A 22 -19.67 2.36 10.53
CA GLN A 22 -19.30 1.08 9.92
C GLN A 22 -18.98 1.24 8.42
N GLN A 23 -19.81 1.95 7.66
CA GLN A 23 -19.55 2.21 6.24
C GLN A 23 -18.25 3.01 6.03
N THR A 24 -17.97 3.98 6.91
CA THR A 24 -16.73 4.76 6.86
C THR A 24 -15.51 3.90 7.19
N ALA A 25 -15.62 3.03 8.19
CA ALA A 25 -14.56 2.08 8.55
C ALA A 25 -14.30 1.08 7.42
N ASP A 26 -15.33 0.50 6.81
CA ASP A 26 -15.23 -0.44 5.70
C ASP A 26 -14.62 0.23 4.45
N THR A 27 -15.04 1.46 4.15
CA THR A 27 -14.49 2.24 3.03
C THR A 27 -13.01 2.52 3.27
N THR A 28 -12.65 2.92 4.48
CA THR A 28 -11.25 3.20 4.84
C THR A 28 -10.40 1.94 4.75
N ALA A 29 -10.88 0.80 5.25
CA ALA A 29 -10.19 -0.48 5.16
C ALA A 29 -9.99 -0.94 3.70
N THR A 30 -11.00 -0.75 2.84
CA THR A 30 -10.95 -1.13 1.43
C THR A 30 -9.94 -0.27 0.65
N VAL A 31 -9.98 1.05 0.84
CA VAL A 31 -9.03 1.99 0.22
C VAL A 31 -7.60 1.67 0.66
N GLN A 32 -7.42 1.35 1.94
CA GLN A 32 -6.14 0.99 2.51
C GLN A 32 -5.59 -0.29 1.86
N GLN A 33 -6.43 -1.31 1.71
CA GLN A 33 -6.04 -2.57 1.05
C GLN A 33 -5.66 -2.35 -0.42
N GLN A 34 -6.48 -1.60 -1.18
CA GLN A 34 -6.18 -1.29 -2.59
C GLN A 34 -4.87 -0.51 -2.74
N SER A 35 -4.61 0.43 -1.83
CA SER A 35 -3.36 1.18 -1.83
C SER A 35 -2.16 0.28 -1.51
N GLY A 36 -2.29 -0.64 -0.55
CA GLY A 36 -1.26 -1.63 -0.21
C GLY A 36 -0.94 -2.57 -1.38
N GLU A 37 -1.96 -3.07 -2.06
CA GLU A 37 -1.82 -3.94 -3.26
C GLU A 37 -1.09 -3.20 -4.40
N LEU A 38 -1.43 -1.94 -4.64
CA LEU A 38 -0.72 -1.12 -5.63
C LEU A 38 0.77 -0.97 -5.29
N TRP A 39 1.10 -0.62 -4.04
CA TRP A 39 2.49 -0.47 -3.61
C TRP A 39 3.27 -1.79 -3.67
N ALA A 40 2.68 -2.89 -3.22
CA ALA A 40 3.28 -4.22 -3.30
C ALA A 40 3.61 -4.60 -4.76
N SER A 41 2.67 -4.35 -5.68
CA SER A 41 2.89 -4.62 -7.10
C SER A 41 4.04 -3.78 -7.68
N GLN A 42 4.16 -2.51 -7.30
CA GLN A 42 5.26 -1.64 -7.72
C GLN A 42 6.60 -2.10 -7.15
N MET A 43 6.65 -2.51 -5.88
CA MET A 43 7.86 -3.05 -5.24
C MET A 43 8.35 -4.31 -5.94
N LEU A 44 7.44 -5.23 -6.28
CA LEU A 44 7.77 -6.46 -6.98
C LEU A 44 8.20 -6.22 -8.43
N LEU A 45 7.51 -5.32 -9.16
CA LEU A 45 7.90 -4.92 -10.51
C LEU A 45 9.29 -4.29 -10.53
N LEU A 46 9.56 -3.37 -9.59
CA LEU A 46 10.87 -2.77 -9.43
C LEU A 46 11.92 -3.84 -9.16
N ALA A 47 11.66 -4.75 -8.23
CA ALA A 47 12.60 -5.83 -7.91
C ALA A 47 12.92 -6.70 -9.13
N ASN A 48 11.91 -7.06 -9.92
CA ASN A 48 12.08 -7.82 -11.15
C ASN A 48 12.92 -7.05 -12.18
N ARG A 49 12.64 -5.77 -12.43
CA ARG A 49 13.41 -4.95 -13.37
C ARG A 49 14.86 -4.78 -12.94
N VAL A 50 15.10 -4.55 -11.65
CA VAL A 50 16.46 -4.48 -11.10
C VAL A 50 17.18 -5.80 -11.29
N ASN A 51 16.48 -6.92 -11.09
CA ASN A 51 17.05 -8.25 -11.29
C ASN A 51 17.37 -8.53 -12.77
N ASP A 52 16.52 -8.12 -13.71
CA ASP A 52 16.76 -8.25 -15.15
C ASP A 52 18.00 -7.46 -15.59
N VAL A 53 18.10 -6.19 -15.18
CA VAL A 53 19.27 -5.35 -15.50
C VAL A 53 20.52 -5.89 -14.83
N ARG A 54 20.42 -6.37 -13.59
CA ARG A 54 21.52 -7.05 -12.89
C ARG A 54 21.99 -8.28 -13.64
N TYR A 55 21.07 -9.10 -14.15
CA TYR A 55 21.39 -10.32 -14.88
C TYR A 55 22.24 -10.03 -16.12
N VAL A 56 21.96 -8.93 -16.82
CA VAL A 56 22.71 -8.51 -18.01
C VAL A 56 24.01 -7.78 -17.67
N SER A 57 23.97 -6.86 -16.71
CA SER A 57 25.12 -6.01 -16.36
C SER A 57 26.16 -6.67 -15.45
N GLY A 58 25.77 -7.70 -14.69
CA GLY A 58 26.60 -8.30 -13.65
C GLY A 58 26.82 -7.41 -12.42
N GLN A 59 26.07 -6.31 -12.27
CA GLN A 59 26.25 -5.36 -11.16
C GLN A 59 25.90 -6.01 -9.82
N GLN A 60 26.86 -6.04 -8.88
CA GLN A 60 26.66 -6.66 -7.57
C GLN A 60 26.42 -5.67 -6.44
N ASN A 61 26.77 -4.40 -6.63
CA ASN A 61 26.72 -3.37 -5.61
C ASN A 61 26.18 -2.04 -6.17
N GLY A 62 25.60 -1.24 -5.28
CA GLY A 62 25.11 0.10 -5.59
C GLY A 62 23.64 0.11 -6.01
N THR A 63 23.21 1.22 -6.59
CA THR A 63 21.82 1.41 -7.02
C THR A 63 21.78 1.51 -8.53
N ILE A 64 20.84 0.79 -9.15
CA ILE A 64 20.56 0.92 -10.58
C ILE A 64 19.62 2.11 -10.76
N PRO A 65 19.97 3.13 -11.56
CA PRO A 65 19.14 4.31 -11.73
C PRO A 65 17.81 3.94 -12.42
N PRO A 66 16.70 4.62 -12.07
CA PRO A 66 15.37 4.29 -12.60
C PRO A 66 15.28 4.40 -14.13
N ASP A 67 16.10 5.26 -14.73
CA ASP A 67 16.17 5.45 -16.19
C ASP A 67 16.59 4.17 -16.93
N GLN A 68 17.35 3.29 -16.28
CA GLN A 68 17.78 2.00 -16.84
C GLN A 68 16.77 0.87 -16.60
N LEU A 69 15.83 1.05 -15.67
CA LEU A 69 14.87 0.03 -15.27
C LEU A 69 13.64 -0.03 -16.17
N ALA A 70 13.47 0.96 -17.07
CA ALA A 70 12.34 1.07 -18.01
C ALA A 70 10.98 0.82 -17.31
N LEU A 71 10.78 1.45 -16.15
CA LEU A 71 9.61 1.24 -15.32
C LEU A 71 8.36 1.85 -15.98
N PRO A 72 7.19 1.18 -15.91
CA PRO A 72 5.93 1.72 -16.43
C PRO A 72 5.31 2.77 -15.50
N PHE A 73 5.98 3.10 -14.38
CA PHE A 73 5.57 4.10 -13.40
C PHE A 73 6.79 4.91 -12.95
N THR A 74 6.55 6.09 -12.39
CA THR A 74 7.60 6.87 -11.73
C THR A 74 7.75 6.38 -10.28
N PRO A 75 8.92 5.88 -9.86
CA PRO A 75 9.12 5.45 -8.48
C PRO A 75 8.87 6.60 -7.52
N ASP A 76 8.06 6.36 -6.48
CA ASP A 76 7.90 7.30 -5.38
C ASP A 76 9.23 7.46 -4.62
N ARG A 77 9.48 8.64 -4.05
CA ARG A 77 10.66 8.91 -3.21
C ARG A 77 10.76 8.00 -1.98
N ARG A 78 9.63 7.44 -1.53
CA ARG A 78 9.56 6.50 -0.42
C ARG A 78 10.02 5.10 -0.80
N LEU A 79 10.06 4.77 -2.08
CA LEU A 79 10.48 3.46 -2.57
C LEU A 79 11.97 3.48 -2.83
N HIS A 80 12.71 2.67 -2.07
CA HIS A 80 14.15 2.57 -2.15
C HIS A 80 14.58 1.18 -2.58
N TRP A 81 15.70 1.11 -3.32
CA TRP A 81 16.31 -0.14 -3.70
C TRP A 81 17.83 -0.02 -3.76
N GLN A 82 18.51 -1.11 -3.43
CA GLN A 82 19.96 -1.17 -3.44
C GLN A 82 20.46 -2.61 -3.58
N LEU A 83 21.54 -2.78 -4.33
CA LEU A 83 22.32 -4.00 -4.39
C LEU A 83 23.47 -3.90 -3.37
N ILE A 84 23.51 -4.86 -2.47
CA ILE A 84 24.56 -4.99 -1.45
C ILE A 84 25.06 -6.43 -1.48
N GLN A 85 26.32 -6.61 -1.86
CA GLN A 85 27.00 -7.91 -1.93
C GLN A 85 26.21 -8.95 -2.76
N GLY A 86 25.66 -8.53 -3.89
CA GLY A 86 24.87 -9.38 -4.79
C GLY A 86 23.44 -9.66 -4.32
N ARG A 87 23.03 -9.16 -3.15
CA ARG A 87 21.64 -9.23 -2.68
C ARG A 87 20.90 -7.94 -3.00
N LEU A 88 19.72 -8.08 -3.57
CA LEU A 88 18.81 -6.96 -3.81
C LEU A 88 17.99 -6.70 -2.55
N TRP A 89 18.01 -5.47 -2.10
CA TRP A 89 17.16 -4.93 -1.05
C TRP A 89 16.20 -3.95 -1.69
N VAL A 90 14.89 -4.13 -1.44
CA VAL A 90 13.84 -3.18 -1.82
C VAL A 90 13.03 -2.91 -0.58
N TRP A 91 12.83 -1.64 -0.23
CA TRP A 91 12.14 -1.25 0.99
C TRP A 91 11.38 0.05 0.82
N MET A 92 10.39 0.24 1.68
CA MET A 92 9.53 1.40 1.76
C MET A 92 9.12 1.57 3.24
N PRO A 93 8.83 2.80 3.72
CA PRO A 93 8.20 2.99 5.02
C PRO A 93 6.91 2.16 5.13
N ASP A 94 6.62 1.68 6.34
CA ASP A 94 5.42 0.88 6.56
C ASP A 94 4.18 1.69 6.19
N LEU A 95 3.37 1.10 5.32
CA LEU A 95 2.12 1.68 4.85
C LEU A 95 1.00 0.70 5.20
N PRO A 96 -0.13 1.21 5.68
CA PRO A 96 -1.18 0.31 6.10
C PRO A 96 -1.69 -0.54 4.92
N GLY A 97 -1.75 -1.87 5.11
CA GLY A 97 -2.12 -2.82 4.06
C GLY A 97 -0.97 -3.27 3.14
N LEU A 98 0.21 -2.62 3.19
CA LEU A 98 1.37 -2.98 2.36
C LEU A 98 1.98 -4.33 2.76
N ALA A 99 2.25 -4.55 4.05
CA ALA A 99 2.87 -5.78 4.52
C ALA A 99 2.02 -7.02 4.22
N GLU A 100 0.71 -6.90 4.35
CA GLU A 100 -0.25 -7.95 3.99
C GLU A 100 -0.28 -8.19 2.47
N ALA A 101 -0.27 -7.12 1.67
CA ALA A 101 -0.24 -7.21 0.22
C ALA A 101 1.07 -7.82 -0.33
N LEU A 102 2.22 -7.57 0.31
CA LEU A 102 3.50 -8.17 -0.06
C LEU A 102 3.61 -9.66 0.27
N ARG A 103 2.76 -10.15 1.20
CA ARG A 103 2.77 -11.54 1.65
C ARG A 103 1.90 -12.45 0.77
N ARG A 104 0.90 -11.88 0.09
CA ARG A 104 0.01 -12.61 -0.81
C ARG A 104 0.71 -12.97 -2.11
#